data_AF-A0A0C9Z719-F1
#
_entry.id   AF-A0A0C9Z719-F1
#
_cell.length_a   1.000
_cell.length_b   1.000
_cell.length_c   1.000
_cell.angle_alpha   90.00
_cell.angle_beta   90.00
_cell.angle_gamma   90.00
#
_symmetry.space_group_name_H-M   'P 1'
#
loop_
_entity.id
_entity.type
_entity.pdbx_description
1 polymer ?
#
loop_
_entity_poly.entity_id
_entity_poly.type
_entity_poly.pdbx_seq_one_letter_code
_entity_poly.pdbx_strand_id
1 'polypeptide(L)'
;HLQHSCSPTELGAAFLEANAGVQNFQWRLSSEELLRLRTIVGGSVHKSLSTQDCLTAYVVAILNLVQERPIGIVTNVCNYRRVNAPFTAENIAGNAFSNVSTTNCLPTDIVGIASAIHTSIIHTRNAQYLTNWLSAASDRMLHQANLGRVFFFSPQDDVLVGNSN
;
A
#
# COMPACT_ATOMS: atom_id res chain seq x y z
N HIS A 1 -7.04 8.10 -3.10
CA HIS A 1 -7.45 6.70 -3.34
C HIS A 1 -8.98 6.52 -3.49
N LEU A 2 -9.86 7.21 -2.75
CA LEU A 2 -11.34 7.05 -2.86
C LEU A 2 -12.06 8.15 -3.70
N GLN A 3 -11.47 8.57 -4.82
CA GLN A 3 -12.06 9.62 -5.68
C GLN A 3 -12.61 9.09 -7.00
N HIS A 4 -12.10 7.96 -7.49
CA HIS A 4 -12.57 7.33 -8.71
C HIS A 4 -13.68 6.33 -8.40
N SER A 5 -14.84 6.56 -9.00
CA SER A 5 -15.97 5.65 -8.94
C SER A 5 -16.62 5.53 -10.32
N CYS A 6 -17.23 4.39 -10.58
CA CYS A 6 -17.95 4.10 -11.83
C CYS A 6 -19.32 3.52 -11.50
N SER A 7 -20.19 3.35 -12.50
CA SER A 7 -21.39 2.56 -12.32
C SER A 7 -21.03 1.06 -12.19
N PRO A 8 -21.86 0.24 -11.50
CA PRO A 8 -21.64 -1.20 -11.43
C PRO A 8 -21.53 -1.87 -12.80
N THR A 9 -22.25 -1.36 -13.81
CA THR A 9 -22.23 -1.87 -15.19
C THR A 9 -20.94 -1.58 -15.94
N GLU A 10 -20.23 -0.51 -15.58
CA GLU A 10 -18.97 -0.10 -16.22
C GLU A 10 -17.74 -0.77 -15.58
N LEU A 11 -17.86 -1.25 -14.34
CA LEU A 11 -16.74 -1.79 -13.55
C LEU A 11 -15.95 -2.87 -14.30
N GLY A 12 -16.65 -3.80 -14.96
CA GLY A 12 -16.00 -4.88 -15.70
C GLY A 12 -15.18 -4.37 -16.89
N ALA A 13 -15.72 -3.42 -17.65
CA ALA A 13 -15.01 -2.81 -18.78
C ALA A 13 -13.79 -2.00 -18.30
N ALA A 14 -13.98 -1.17 -17.26
CA ALA A 14 -12.89 -0.40 -16.66
C ALA A 14 -11.76 -1.30 -16.14
N PHE A 15 -12.10 -2.44 -15.52
CA PHE A 15 -11.11 -3.41 -15.07
C PHE A 15 -10.36 -4.05 -16.24
N LEU A 16 -11.05 -4.45 -17.30
CA LEU A 16 -10.41 -5.07 -18.47
C LEU A 16 -9.48 -4.09 -19.19
N GLU A 17 -9.91 -2.83 -19.35
CA GLU A 17 -9.11 -1.77 -19.94
C GLU A 17 -7.85 -1.49 -19.13
N ALA A 18 -7.98 -1.35 -17.80
CA ALA A 18 -6.85 -1.11 -16.92
C ALA A 18 -5.84 -2.26 -16.85
N ASN A 19 -6.26 -3.50 -17.15
CA ASN A 19 -5.39 -4.67 -17.18
C ASN A 19 -4.94 -5.06 -18.60
N ALA A 20 -5.29 -4.27 -19.62
CA ALA A 20 -4.88 -4.55 -20.99
C ALA A 20 -3.35 -4.51 -21.10
N GLY A 21 -2.75 -5.62 -21.56
CA GLY A 21 -1.29 -5.74 -21.68
C GLY A 21 -0.55 -6.00 -20.35
N VAL A 22 -1.25 -6.14 -19.22
CA VAL A 22 -0.65 -6.50 -17.94
C VAL A 22 -0.44 -8.01 -17.85
N GLN A 23 0.73 -8.43 -17.38
CA GLN A 23 1.04 -9.83 -17.13
C GLN A 23 1.33 -10.08 -15.66
N ASN A 24 0.89 -11.24 -15.16
CA ASN A 24 1.23 -11.67 -13.82
C ASN A 24 2.64 -12.27 -13.81
N PHE A 25 3.51 -11.69 -13.00
CA PHE A 25 4.84 -12.19 -12.76
C PHE A 25 4.94 -12.79 -11.35
N GLN A 26 5.41 -14.03 -11.26
CA GLN A 26 5.67 -14.68 -9.98
C GLN A 26 7.16 -14.64 -9.68
N TRP A 27 7.51 -13.98 -8.58
CA TRP A 27 8.87 -13.92 -8.08
C TRP A 27 8.93 -14.42 -6.65
N ARG A 28 9.97 -15.20 -6.34
CA ARG A 28 10.20 -15.76 -5.02
C ARG A 28 11.64 -15.46 -4.62
N LEU A 29 11.79 -15.04 -3.38
CA LEU A 29 13.09 -14.89 -2.72
C LEU A 29 13.14 -15.87 -1.54
N SER A 30 14.28 -16.52 -1.38
CA SER A 30 14.58 -17.37 -0.24
C SER A 30 14.72 -16.55 1.05
N SER A 31 14.59 -17.22 2.18
CA SER A 31 14.81 -16.60 3.50
C SER A 31 16.22 -16.01 3.64
N GLU A 32 17.22 -16.62 3.02
CA GLU A 32 18.60 -16.13 3.03
C GLU A 32 18.74 -14.82 2.22
N GLU A 33 18.14 -14.76 1.03
CA GLU A 33 18.13 -13.55 0.21
C GLU A 33 17.40 -12.39 0.92
N LEU A 34 16.27 -12.69 1.56
CA LEU A 34 15.52 -11.70 2.35
C LEU A 34 16.30 -11.21 3.57
N LEU A 35 17.01 -12.10 4.26
CA LEU A 35 17.87 -11.73 5.38
C LEU A 35 19.04 -10.86 4.92
N ARG A 36 19.67 -11.22 3.80
CA ARG A 36 20.75 -10.46 3.19
C ARG A 36 20.27 -9.07 2.76
N LEU A 37 19.11 -8.99 2.10
CA LEU A 37 18.50 -7.72 1.72
C LEU A 37 18.24 -6.84 2.94
N ARG A 38 17.63 -7.41 3.99
CA ARG A 38 17.37 -6.67 5.24
C ARG A 38 18.66 -6.19 5.90
N THR A 39 19.74 -6.96 5.83
CA THR A 39 21.04 -6.59 6.39
C THR A 39 21.67 -5.42 5.61
N ILE A 40 21.60 -5.46 4.28
CA ILE A 40 22.12 -4.41 3.40
C ILE A 40 21.35 -3.10 3.57
N VAL A 41 20.02 -3.16 3.58
CA VAL A 41 19.15 -1.97 3.64
C VAL A 41 19.01 -1.44 5.08
N GLY A 42 18.88 -2.33 6.06
CA GLY A 42 18.70 -1.96 7.47
C GLY A 42 19.97 -1.43 8.14
N GLY A 43 21.15 -1.86 7.68
CA GLY A 43 22.43 -1.49 8.29
C GLY A 43 22.46 -1.68 9.82
N SER A 44 23.40 -1.02 10.50
CA SER A 44 23.47 -0.98 11.97
C SER A 44 22.56 0.09 12.59
N VAL A 45 22.15 1.09 11.80
CA VAL A 45 21.44 2.31 12.25
C VAL A 45 19.92 2.17 12.16
N HIS A 46 19.38 1.38 11.23
CA HIS A 46 17.93 1.24 11.00
C HIS A 46 17.40 -0.14 11.40
N LYS A 47 17.71 -0.59 12.64
CA LYS A 47 17.23 -1.87 13.20
C LYS A 47 15.70 -2.02 13.25
N SER A 48 14.94 -0.94 13.02
CA SER A 48 13.48 -0.95 12.98
C SER A 48 12.87 -1.43 11.66
N LEU A 49 13.63 -1.49 10.56
CA LEU A 49 13.09 -1.90 9.27
C LEU A 49 12.75 -3.40 9.24
N SER A 50 11.53 -3.69 8.80
CA SER A 50 11.05 -5.04 8.58
C SER A 50 11.54 -5.60 7.24
N THR A 51 11.46 -6.92 7.08
CA THR A 51 11.72 -7.56 5.78
C THR A 51 10.80 -7.01 4.69
N GLN A 52 9.54 -6.70 5.02
CA GLN A 52 8.57 -6.14 4.08
C GLN A 52 8.97 -4.73 3.61
N ASP A 53 9.45 -3.89 4.54
CA ASP A 53 9.92 -2.53 4.21
C ASP A 53 11.09 -2.60 3.21
N CYS A 54 12.07 -3.46 3.50
CA CYS A 54 13.26 -3.64 2.66
C CYS A 54 12.92 -4.28 1.31
N LEU A 55 12.03 -5.28 1.28
CA LEU A 55 11.60 -5.94 0.05
C LEU A 55 10.83 -4.98 -0.86
N THR A 56 9.89 -4.24 -0.31
CA THR A 56 9.10 -3.28 -1.08
C THR A 56 9.99 -2.16 -1.62
N ALA A 57 10.94 -1.68 -0.82
CA ALA A 57 11.92 -0.70 -1.27
C ALA A 57 12.82 -1.22 -2.39
N TYR A 58 13.22 -2.49 -2.33
CA TYR A 58 14.01 -3.12 -3.38
C TYR A 58 13.24 -3.23 -4.69
N VAL A 59 11.96 -3.61 -4.64
CA VAL A 59 11.06 -3.63 -5.81
C VAL A 59 10.95 -2.24 -6.42
N VAL A 60 10.69 -1.21 -5.61
CA VAL A 60 10.64 0.18 -6.08
C VAL A 60 11.95 0.59 -6.74
N ALA A 61 13.09 0.30 -6.10
CA ALA A 61 14.40 0.65 -6.62
C ALA A 61 14.66 0.00 -7.99
N ILE A 62 14.34 -1.29 -8.16
CA ILE A 62 14.49 -1.97 -9.45
C ILE A 62 13.59 -1.37 -10.52
N LEU A 63 12.30 -1.15 -10.20
CA LEU A 63 11.35 -0.58 -11.16
C LEU A 63 11.78 0.82 -11.60
N ASN A 64 12.26 1.64 -10.66
CA ASN A 64 12.78 2.98 -10.95
C ASN A 64 14.07 3.00 -11.80
N LEU A 65 14.78 1.86 -11.94
CA LEU A 65 15.91 1.76 -12.87
C LEU A 65 15.49 1.58 -14.32
N VAL A 66 14.28 1.06 -14.56
CA VAL A 66 13.84 0.64 -15.91
C VAL A 66 12.62 1.40 -16.42
N GLN A 67 11.86 2.06 -15.54
CA GLN A 67 10.67 2.83 -15.91
C GLN A 67 11.03 4.27 -16.26
N GLU A 68 10.37 4.83 -17.28
CA GLU A 68 10.51 6.24 -17.66
C GLU A 68 9.98 7.19 -16.57
N ARG A 69 8.89 6.78 -15.90
CA ARG A 69 8.28 7.52 -14.80
C ARG A 69 8.58 6.78 -13.49
N PRO A 70 9.41 7.35 -12.60
CA PRO A 70 9.73 6.70 -11.34
C PRO A 70 8.52 6.65 -10.42
N ILE A 71 8.41 5.57 -9.66
CA ILE A 71 7.43 5.41 -8.59
C ILE A 71 7.71 6.46 -7.52
N GLY A 72 6.75 7.37 -7.34
CA GLY A 72 6.80 8.45 -6.35
C GLY A 72 6.01 8.15 -5.09
N ILE A 73 5.10 7.16 -5.13
CA ILE A 73 4.19 6.83 -4.03
C ILE A 73 4.09 5.30 -3.87
N VAL A 74 4.20 4.81 -2.64
CA VAL A 74 3.81 3.45 -2.29
C VAL A 74 2.55 3.49 -1.45
N THR A 75 1.50 2.80 -1.87
CA THR A 75 0.29 2.57 -1.07
C THR A 75 0.36 1.19 -0.43
N ASN A 76 0.48 1.15 0.89
CA ASN A 76 0.47 -0.05 1.70
C ASN A 76 -0.95 -0.41 2.12
N VAL A 77 -1.33 -1.67 1.93
CA VAL A 77 -2.55 -2.24 2.51
C VAL A 77 -2.19 -2.81 3.87
N CYS A 78 -2.59 -2.14 4.95
CA CYS A 78 -2.18 -2.46 6.32
C CYS A 78 -3.31 -3.11 7.12
N ASN A 79 -3.04 -4.25 7.75
CA ASN A 79 -3.96 -4.86 8.70
C ASN A 79 -3.99 -4.09 10.02
N TYR A 80 -5.18 -3.68 10.47
CA TYR A 80 -5.34 -2.93 11.72
C TYR A 80 -6.01 -3.72 12.87
N ARG A 81 -6.22 -5.03 12.73
CA ARG A 81 -6.89 -5.87 13.75
C ARG A 81 -6.24 -5.84 15.13
N ARG A 82 -4.93 -5.56 15.18
CA ARG A 82 -4.11 -5.51 16.40
C ARG A 82 -3.83 -4.10 16.88
N VAL A 83 -4.41 -3.08 16.24
CA VAL A 83 -4.34 -1.71 16.76
C VAL A 83 -5.17 -1.65 18.03
N ASN A 84 -4.62 -1.09 19.10
CA ASN A 84 -5.36 -0.92 20.35
C ASN A 84 -6.36 0.25 20.19
N ALA A 85 -7.57 -0.06 19.73
CA ALA A 85 -8.65 0.90 19.52
C ALA A 85 -10.00 0.33 19.94
N PRO A 86 -10.98 1.16 20.36
CA PRO A 86 -12.26 0.69 20.87
C PRO A 86 -13.16 0.04 19.80
N PHE A 87 -12.89 0.27 18.52
CA PHE A 87 -13.66 -0.24 17.37
C PHE A 87 -12.99 -1.43 16.68
N THR A 88 -11.84 -1.88 17.17
CA THR A 88 -11.12 -3.04 16.60
C THR A 88 -11.41 -4.27 17.44
N ALA A 89 -11.69 -5.39 16.77
CA ALA A 89 -11.67 -6.71 17.39
C ALA A 89 -10.91 -7.68 16.49
N GLU A 90 -10.05 -8.49 17.10
CA GLU A 90 -9.08 -9.34 16.38
C GLU A 90 -9.77 -10.43 15.54
N ASN A 91 -10.95 -10.90 15.98
CA ASN A 91 -11.67 -12.02 15.38
C ASN A 91 -12.93 -11.60 14.60
N ILE A 92 -12.96 -10.40 14.02
CA ILE A 92 -14.06 -9.99 13.13
C ILE A 92 -13.85 -10.55 11.72
N ALA A 93 -14.83 -11.32 11.25
CA ALA A 93 -14.96 -11.69 9.84
C ALA A 93 -15.35 -10.45 9.03
N GLY A 94 -14.35 -9.71 8.55
CA GLY A 94 -14.52 -8.50 7.78
C GLY A 94 -13.20 -7.98 7.22
N ASN A 95 -13.28 -6.98 6.34
CA ASN A 95 -12.14 -6.33 5.70
C ASN A 95 -11.49 -5.30 6.64
N ALA A 96 -10.75 -5.76 7.65
CA ALA A 96 -10.02 -4.86 8.55
C ALA A 96 -8.62 -4.52 8.00
N PHE A 97 -8.60 -3.71 6.94
CA PHE A 97 -7.39 -3.13 6.36
C PHE A 97 -7.56 -1.64 6.06
N SER A 98 -6.47 -0.88 6.13
CA SER A 98 -6.41 0.51 5.68
C SER A 98 -5.39 0.66 4.56
N ASN A 99 -5.71 1.48 3.57
CA ASN A 99 -4.78 1.85 2.51
C ASN A 99 -4.06 3.13 2.93
N VAL A 100 -2.76 3.02 3.23
CA VAL A 100 -1.90 4.14 3.62
C VAL A 100 -0.85 4.38 2.55
N SER A 101 -0.74 5.62 2.09
CA SER A 101 0.29 6.00 1.13
C SER A 101 1.50 6.60 1.85
N THR A 102 2.69 6.40 1.29
CA THR A 102 3.85 7.24 1.63
C THR A 102 3.56 8.70 1.28
N THR A 103 4.34 9.63 1.82
CA THR A 103 4.26 11.05 1.46
C THR A 103 4.51 11.25 -0.05
N ASN A 104 4.11 12.41 -0.59
CA ASN A 104 4.06 12.73 -2.03
C ASN A 104 5.40 12.68 -2.81
N CYS A 105 6.48 12.18 -2.22
CA CYS A 105 7.72 11.89 -2.92
C CYS A 105 8.51 10.85 -2.13
N LEU A 106 8.83 9.73 -2.79
CA LEU A 106 9.78 8.76 -2.26
C LEU A 106 11.22 9.27 -2.43
N PRO A 107 12.10 9.01 -1.45
CA PRO A 107 13.53 9.21 -1.66
C PRO A 107 14.06 8.38 -2.83
N THR A 108 15.22 8.76 -3.36
CA THR A 108 15.85 8.03 -4.47
C THR A 108 16.69 6.84 -4.01
N ASP A 109 17.19 6.87 -2.76
CA ASP A 109 17.99 5.80 -2.20
C ASP A 109 17.11 4.73 -1.51
N ILE A 110 17.53 3.47 -1.61
CA ILE A 110 16.75 2.32 -1.11
C ILE A 110 16.48 2.40 0.41
N VAL A 111 17.38 3.00 1.19
CA VAL A 111 17.22 3.14 2.66
C VAL A 111 16.15 4.18 2.98
N GLY A 112 16.16 5.31 2.27
CA GLY A 112 15.14 6.34 2.33
C GLY A 112 13.77 5.82 1.91
N ILE A 113 13.70 5.04 0.81
CA ILE A 113 12.45 4.40 0.36
C ILE A 113 11.92 3.46 1.46
N ALA A 114 12.76 2.57 1.99
CA ALA A 114 12.37 1.65 3.05
C ALA A 114 11.89 2.38 4.31
N SER A 115 12.56 3.47 4.67
CA SER A 115 12.17 4.31 5.81
C SER A 115 10.83 5.00 5.58
N ALA A 116 10.57 5.54 4.40
CA ALA A 116 9.29 6.17 4.07
C ALA A 116 8.13 5.16 4.13
N ILE A 117 8.34 3.96 3.60
CA ILE A 117 7.38 2.84 3.69
C ILE A 117 7.13 2.49 5.16
N HIS A 118 8.19 2.25 5.92
CA HIS A 118 8.10 1.92 7.33
C HIS A 118 7.32 2.97 8.13
N THR A 119 7.65 4.25 7.96
CA THR A 119 6.96 5.36 8.62
C THR A 119 5.48 5.38 8.26
N SER A 120 5.12 5.19 6.99
CA SER A 120 3.72 5.15 6.56
C SER A 120 2.94 4.01 7.25
N ILE A 121 3.54 2.82 7.36
CA ILE A 121 2.92 1.65 7.99
C ILE A 121 2.76 1.88 9.50
N ILE A 122 3.81 2.33 10.19
CA ILE A 122 3.77 2.60 11.64
C ILE A 122 2.72 3.66 11.98
N HIS A 123 2.53 4.66 11.12
CA HIS A 123 1.51 5.68 11.33
C HIS A 123 0.09 5.10 11.41
N THR A 124 -0.20 4.03 10.67
CA THR A 124 -1.51 3.35 10.73
C THR A 124 -1.77 2.64 12.06
N ARG A 125 -0.73 2.39 12.86
CA ARG A 125 -0.85 1.79 14.18
C ARG A 125 -1.32 2.79 15.25
N ASN A 126 -1.39 4.07 14.91
CA ASN A 126 -1.95 5.09 15.78
C ASN A 126 -3.49 5.04 15.73
N ALA A 127 -4.12 4.82 16.89
CA ALA A 127 -5.57 4.68 16.99
C ALA A 127 -6.32 5.93 16.50
N GLN A 128 -5.84 7.14 16.81
CA GLN A 128 -6.48 8.38 16.37
C GLN A 128 -6.39 8.57 14.86
N TYR A 129 -5.22 8.30 14.27
CA TYR A 129 -5.05 8.33 12.82
C TYR A 129 -6.00 7.34 12.15
N LEU A 130 -6.07 6.11 12.65
CA LEU A 130 -6.94 5.08 12.12
C LEU A 130 -8.42 5.48 12.23
N THR A 131 -8.86 6.06 13.35
CA THR A 131 -10.22 6.61 13.51
C THR A 131 -10.51 7.65 12.43
N ASN A 132 -9.61 8.61 12.24
CA ASN A 132 -9.80 9.68 11.26
C ASN A 132 -9.88 9.13 9.83
N TRP A 133 -8.99 8.18 9.51
CA TRP A 133 -8.97 7.51 8.22
C TRP A 133 -10.25 6.72 7.97
N LEU A 134 -10.69 5.90 8.93
CA LEU A 134 -11.90 5.08 8.81
C LEU A 134 -13.15 5.94 8.69
N SER A 135 -13.26 7.02 9.46
CA SER A 135 -14.37 7.97 9.35
C SER A 135 -14.43 8.60 7.96
N ALA A 136 -13.30 9.13 7.47
CA ALA A 136 -13.25 9.75 6.14
C ALA A 136 -13.48 8.74 5.00
N ALA A 137 -12.95 7.53 5.13
CA ALA A 137 -13.15 6.46 4.15
C ALA A 137 -14.61 6.01 4.13
N SER A 138 -15.21 5.77 5.30
CA SER A 138 -16.60 5.34 5.43
C SER A 138 -17.57 6.38 4.90
N ASP A 139 -17.35 7.67 5.20
CA ASP A 139 -18.16 8.77 4.68
C ASP A 139 -18.13 8.83 3.15
N ARG A 140 -16.93 8.79 2.55
CA ARG A 140 -16.77 8.75 1.09
C ARG A 140 -17.41 7.52 0.49
N MET A 141 -17.24 6.36 1.13
CA MET A 141 -17.79 5.10 0.64
C MET A 141 -19.32 5.09 0.66
N LEU A 142 -19.90 5.54 1.77
CA LEU A 142 -21.34 5.70 1.92
C LEU A 142 -21.91 6.70 0.92
N HIS A 143 -21.24 7.83 0.72
CA HIS A 143 -21.66 8.83 -0.26
C HIS A 143 -21.73 8.26 -1.68
N GLN A 144 -20.70 7.53 -2.12
CA GLN A 144 -20.72 6.91 -3.46
C GLN A 144 -21.77 5.80 -3.57
N ALA A 145 -21.94 4.99 -2.52
CA ALA A 145 -22.98 3.95 -2.49
C ALA A 145 -24.39 4.54 -2.60
N ASN A 146 -24.66 5.67 -1.93
CA ASN A 146 -25.93 6.39 -2.03
C ASN A 146 -26.19 6.95 -3.42
N LEU A 147 -25.14 7.20 -4.20
CA LEU A 147 -25.23 7.58 -5.62
C LEU A 147 -25.34 6.38 -6.57
N GLY A 148 -25.40 5.15 -6.05
CA GLY A 148 -25.41 3.92 -6.85
C GLY A 148 -24.08 3.65 -7.56
N ARG A 149 -22.97 4.18 -7.05
CA ARG A 149 -21.63 4.07 -7.64
C ARG A 149 -20.75 3.11 -6.84
N VAL A 150 -19.77 2.53 -7.53
CA VAL A 150 -18.77 1.62 -6.95
C VAL A 150 -17.37 2.20 -7.11
N PHE A 151 -16.48 1.93 -6.15
CA PHE A 151 -15.08 2.37 -6.25
C PHE A 151 -14.33 1.52 -7.27
N PHE A 152 -13.55 2.20 -8.08
CA PHE A 152 -12.59 1.57 -8.97
C PHE A 152 -11.19 2.13 -8.68
N PHE A 153 -10.27 1.24 -8.36
CA PHE A 153 -8.87 1.59 -8.08
C PHE A 153 -8.04 1.35 -9.34
N SER A 154 -8.06 2.33 -10.25
CA SER A 154 -7.24 2.28 -11.45
C SER A 154 -5.75 2.26 -11.08
N PRO A 155 -4.92 1.46 -11.77
CA PRO A 155 -3.46 1.58 -11.66
C PRO A 155 -3.01 2.98 -12.08
N GLN A 156 -1.91 3.44 -11.48
CA GLN A 156 -1.25 4.70 -11.79
C GLN A 156 0.24 4.40 -11.98
N ASP A 157 0.85 4.94 -13.04
CA ASP A 157 2.21 4.58 -13.46
C ASP A 157 3.28 4.88 -12.38
N ASP A 158 3.06 5.91 -11.56
CA ASP A 158 3.97 6.34 -10.50
C ASP A 158 3.58 5.86 -9.09
N VAL A 159 2.64 4.91 -9.00
CA VAL A 159 2.15 4.37 -7.73
C VAL A 159 2.31 2.86 -7.66
N LEU A 160 3.06 2.39 -6.65
CA LEU A 160 3.10 0.97 -6.31
C LEU A 160 2.08 0.67 -5.20
N VAL A 161 1.26 -0.36 -5.36
CA VAL A 161 0.40 -0.87 -4.28
C VAL A 161 1.02 -2.14 -3.71
N GLY A 162 1.41 -2.10 -2.44
CA GLY A 162 2.00 -3.23 -1.72
C GLY A 162 1.04 -3.75 -0.66
N ASN A 163 0.94 -5.07 -0.52
CA ASN A 163 0.22 -5.68 0.60
C ASN A 163 1.16 -5.85 1.79
N SER A 164 0.81 -5.24 2.93
CA SER A 164 1.66 -5.13 4.11
C SER A 164 0.95 -5.81 5.29
N ASN A 165 1.25 -7.09 5.50
CA ASN A 165 0.69 -7.88 6.60
C ASN A 165 1.30 -7.53 7.96
#